data_AF-A0A1J0AC39-F1
#
_entry.id   AF-A0A1J0AC39-F1
#
_cell.length_a   1.000
_cell.length_b   1.000
_cell.length_c   1.000
_cell.angle_alpha   90.00
_cell.angle_beta   90.00
_cell.angle_gamma   90.00
#
_symmetry.space_group_name_H-M   'P 1'
#
loop_
_entity.id
_entity.type
_entity.pdbx_description
1 polymer ?
#
loop_
_entity_poly.entity_id
_entity_poly.type
_entity_poly.pdbx_seq_one_letter_code
_entity_poly.pdbx_strand_id
1 'polypeptide(L)' 'MQVNQGDATPLTPQEQASLAQLTALIERVTRDGRLSRQEWQDIRAKVCEDGRVSPPELELTNQLMEQVNQGIILLED' A
#
# COMPACT_ATOMS: atom_id res chain seq x y z
N MET A 1 -16.47 -1.73 -13.78
CA MET A 1 -15.79 -1.38 -12.52
C MET A 1 -16.29 0.00 -12.13
N GLN A 2 -17.12 0.09 -11.10
CA GLN A 2 -17.79 1.33 -10.72
C GLN A 2 -16.94 2.03 -9.65
N VAL A 3 -16.31 3.14 -10.02
CA VAL A 3 -15.66 4.04 -9.07
C VAL A 3 -16.76 4.92 -8.48
N ASN A 4 -17.16 4.63 -7.24
CA ASN A 4 -18.14 5.45 -6.53
C ASN A 4 -17.47 6.79 -6.15
N GLN A 5 -17.56 7.76 -7.06
CA GLN A 5 -17.45 9.18 -6.71
C GLN A 5 -18.77 9.59 -6.04
N GLY A 6 -18.82 9.50 -4.72
CA GLY A 6 -20.00 9.90 -3.96
C GLY A 6 -19.90 9.40 -2.54
N ASP A 7 -19.97 10.33 -1.61
CA ASP A 7 -19.84 10.19 -0.16
C ASP A 7 -18.41 10.07 0.37
N ALA A 8 -18.08 10.99 1.26
CA ALA A 8 -17.00 10.91 2.22
C ALA A 8 -17.29 9.75 3.19
N THR A 9 -17.39 8.53 2.67
CA THR A 9 -17.45 7.32 3.48
C THR A 9 -16.17 7.36 4.31
N PRO A 10 -16.26 7.51 5.64
CA PRO A 10 -15.07 7.42 6.47
C PRO A 10 -14.45 6.06 6.17
N LEU A 11 -13.15 6.06 5.89
CA LEU A 11 -12.37 4.83 5.77
C LEU A 11 -12.80 3.92 6.91
N THR A 12 -13.23 2.70 6.57
CA THR A 12 -13.61 1.73 7.59
C THR A 12 -12.45 1.59 8.59
N PRO A 13 -12.70 1.25 9.86
CA PRO A 13 -11.62 1.02 10.82
C PRO A 13 -10.60 -0.01 10.31
N GLN A 14 -11.04 -0.93 9.45
CA GLN A 14 -10.18 -1.89 8.75
C GLN A 14 -9.31 -1.22 7.67
N GLU A 15 -9.87 -0.36 6.82
CA GLU A 15 -9.10 0.43 5.86
C GLU A 15 -8.10 1.35 6.56
N GLN A 16 -8.48 2.02 7.65
CA GLN A 16 -7.59 2.87 8.44
C GLN A 16 -6.42 2.07 9.05
N ALA A 17 -6.70 0.87 9.57
CA ALA A 17 -5.67 -0.03 10.07
C ALA A 17 -4.75 -0.53 8.94
N SER A 18 -5.30 -0.79 7.75
CA SER A 18 -4.53 -1.21 6.57
C SER A 18 -3.62 -0.08 6.07
N LEU A 19 -4.15 1.15 6.01
CA LEU A 19 -3.42 2.37 5.70
C LEU A 19 -2.26 2.63 6.67
N ALA A 20 -2.50 2.49 7.97
CA ALA A 20 -1.49 2.67 9.00
C ALA A 20 -0.38 1.62 8.89
N GLN A 21 -0.75 0.35 8.63
CA GLN A 21 0.21 -0.73 8.40
C GLN A 21 1.03 -0.50 7.13
N LEU A 22 0.39 -0.11 6.03
CA LEU A 22 1.04 0.24 4.76
C LEU A 22 2.07 1.35 4.97
N THR A 23 1.66 2.43 5.63
CA THR A 23 2.53 3.58 5.91
C THR A 23 3.76 3.14 6.70
N ALA A 24 3.55 2.42 7.81
CA ALA A 24 4.64 1.94 8.65
C ALA A 24 5.58 0.98 7.91
N LEU A 25 5.04 0.14 7.02
CA LEU A 25 5.80 -0.79 6.22
C LEU A 25 6.62 -0.05 5.16
N ILE A 26 6.04 0.93 4.46
CA ILE A 26 6.75 1.77 3.48
C ILE A 26 7.88 2.55 4.16
N GLU A 27 7.64 3.14 5.34
CA GLU A 27 8.68 3.83 6.11
C GLU A 27 9.81 2.88 6.52
N ARG A 28 9.46 1.66 6.97
CA ARG A 28 10.43 0.64 7.34
C ARG A 28 11.26 0.22 6.13
N VAL A 29 10.62 -0.11 5.02
CA VAL A 29 11.25 -0.55 3.77
C VAL A 29 12.12 0.55 3.18
N THR A 30 11.67 1.81 3.24
CA THR A 30 12.47 2.97 2.81
C THR A 30 13.72 3.13 3.68
N ARG A 31 13.60 2.89 5.00
CA ARG A 31 14.75 2.94 5.91
C ARG A 31 15.71 1.76 5.72
N ASP A 32 15.17 0.58 5.47
CA ASP A 32 15.95 -0.65 5.25
C ASP A 32 16.58 -0.69 3.84
N GLY A 33 15.93 -0.01 2.88
CA GLY A 33 16.29 0.00 1.47
C GLY A 33 15.94 -1.31 0.75
N ARG A 34 15.13 -2.18 1.35
CA ARG A 34 14.84 -3.54 0.89
C ARG A 34 13.37 -3.88 1.07
N LEU A 35 12.75 -4.42 0.02
CA LEU A 35 11.37 -4.88 0.00
C LEU A 35 11.33 -6.32 -0.50
N SER A 36 10.86 -7.26 0.30
CA SER A 36 10.69 -8.64 -0.17
C SER A 36 9.44 -8.78 -1.05
N ARG A 37 9.47 -9.67 -2.04
CA ARG A 37 8.27 -10.00 -2.84
C ARG A 37 7.12 -10.54 -2.00
N GLN A 38 7.42 -11.25 -0.92
CA GLN A 38 6.41 -11.72 0.04
C GLN A 38 5.74 -10.54 0.76
N GLU A 39 6.50 -9.56 1.25
CA GLU A 39 5.95 -8.33 1.83
C GLU A 39 5.08 -7.58 0.80
N TRP A 40 5.54 -7.46 -0.45
CA TRP A 40 4.76 -6.82 -1.50
C TRP A 40 3.44 -7.53 -1.81
N GLN A 41 3.46 -8.86 -1.85
CA GLN A 41 2.23 -9.65 -2.05
C GLN A 41 1.29 -9.56 -0.84
N ASP A 42 1.81 -9.56 0.39
CA ASP A 42 1.01 -9.42 1.61
C ASP A 42 0.32 -8.06 1.66
N ILE A 43 1.05 -6.99 1.34
CA ILE A 43 0.53 -5.63 1.16
C ILE A 43 -0.62 -5.61 0.16
N ARG A 44 -0.38 -6.15 -1.04
CA ARG A 44 -1.37 -6.14 -2.12
C ARG A 44 -2.59 -7.00 -1.78
N ALA A 45 -2.39 -8.11 -1.07
CA ALA A 45 -3.46 -8.97 -0.59
C ALA A 45 -4.31 -8.23 0.44
N LYS A 46 -3.70 -7.55 1.41
CA LYS A 46 -4.40 -6.74 2.42
C LYS A 46 -5.21 -5.59 1.82
N VAL A 47 -4.60 -4.85 0.87
CA VAL A 47 -5.28 -3.75 0.14
C VAL A 47 -6.44 -4.27 -0.72
N CYS A 48 -6.41 -5.53 -1.14
CA CYS A 48 -7.46 -6.15 -1.95
C CYS A 48 -8.46 -6.98 -1.12
N GLU A 49 -8.21 -7.21 0.17
CA GLU A 49 -8.99 -8.11 1.02
C GLU A 49 -10.44 -7.64 1.20
N ASP A 50 -10.66 -6.32 1.23
CA ASP A 50 -11.98 -5.69 1.32
C ASP A 50 -12.69 -5.61 -0.04
N GLY A 51 -12.04 -6.05 -1.13
CA GLY A 51 -12.51 -5.88 -2.51
C GLY A 51 -12.53 -4.42 -2.98
N ARG A 52 -12.01 -3.50 -2.17
CA ARG A 52 -12.01 -2.06 -2.43
C ARG A 52 -10.62 -1.50 -2.11
N VAL A 53 -9.94 -1.02 -3.13
CA VAL A 53 -8.68 -0.27 -2.96
C VAL A 53 -9.04 1.18 -2.69
N SER A 54 -8.73 1.69 -1.51
CA SER A 54 -8.98 3.10 -1.21
C SER A 54 -7.95 4.00 -1.91
N PRO A 55 -8.33 5.22 -2.36
CA PRO A 55 -7.42 6.15 -3.02
C PRO A 55 -6.09 6.39 -2.27
N PRO A 56 -6.08 6.60 -0.93
CA PRO A 56 -4.82 6.77 -0.20
C PRO A 56 -3.93 5.50 -0.15
N GLU A 57 -4.53 4.30 -0.14
CA GLU A 57 -3.75 3.05 -0.22
C GLU A 57 -3.09 2.89 -1.60
N LEU A 58 -3.83 3.26 -2.66
CA LEU A 58 -3.31 3.28 -4.02
C LEU A 58 -2.14 4.26 -4.15
N GLU A 59 -2.25 5.45 -3.55
CA GLU A 59 -1.20 6.47 -3.59
C GLU A 59 0.08 6.01 -2.89
N LEU A 60 -0.05 5.41 -1.70
CA LEU A 60 1.07 4.81 -0.96
C LEU A 60 1.74 3.67 -1.74
N THR A 61 0.93 2.81 -2.35
CA THR A 61 1.42 1.70 -3.17
C THR A 61 2.17 2.20 -4.40
N ASN A 62 1.69 3.27 -5.05
CA ASN A 62 2.38 3.92 -6.16
C ASN A 62 3.71 4.55 -5.72
N GLN A 63 3.75 5.25 -4.58
CA GLN A 63 5.00 5.80 -4.05
C GLN A 63 6.03 4.70 -3.79
N LEU A 64 5.63 3.59 -3.18
CA LEU A 64 6.55 2.47 -2.94
C LEU A 64 7.08 1.89 -4.25
N MET A 65 6.21 1.71 -5.25
CA MET A 65 6.60 1.22 -6.56
C MET A 65 7.53 2.18 -7.29
N GLU A 66 7.29 3.49 -7.17
CA GLU A 66 8.17 4.52 -7.73
C GLU A 66 9.56 4.47 -7.08
N GLN A 67 9.65 4.34 -5.75
CA GLN A 67 10.92 4.22 -5.04
C GLN A 67 11.68 2.94 -5.43
N VAL A 68 10.98 1.82 -5.63
CA VAL A 68 11.58 0.59 -6.18
C VAL A 68 12.09 0.82 -7.61
N ASN A 69 11.29 1.48 -8.46
CA ASN A 69 11.67 1.78 -9.84
C ASN A 69 12.84 2.77 -9.94
N GLN A 70 12.96 3.70 -9.00
CA GLN A 70 14.11 4.61 -8.87
C GLN A 70 15.37 3.90 -8.33
N GLY A 71 15.24 2.66 -7.85
CA GLY A 71 16.34 1.92 -7.23
C GLY A 71 16.69 2.40 -5.82
N ILE A 72 15.80 3.16 -5.18
CA ILE A 72 15.92 3.53 -3.75
C ILE A 72 15.70 2.29 -2.87
N ILE A 73 14.74 1.46 -3.28
CA ILE A 73 14.38 0.22 -2.60
C ILE A 73 14.75 -0.94 -3.51
N LEU A 74 15.53 -1.88 -2.99
CA LEU A 74 15.85 -3.13 -3.65
C LEU A 74 14.72 -4.12 -3.44
N LEU A 75 14.12 -4.59 -4.54
CA LEU A 75 13.15 -5.68 -4.48
C LEU A 75 13.91 -7.01 -4.33
N GLU A 76 13.83 -7.62 -3.16
CA GLU A 76 14.39 -8.94 -2.87
C GLU A 76 13.36 -10.04 -3.22
N ASP A 77 13.84 -11.17 -3.74
CA ASP A 77 13.01 -12.31 -4.16
C ASP A 77 12.58 -13.19 -2.98
#